data_AF-A0ABD3GF56-F1
#
_entry.id   AF-A0ABD3GF56-F1
#
_cell.length_a   1.000
_cell.length_b   1.000
_cell.length_c   1.000
_cell.angle_alpha   90.00
_cell.angle_beta   90.00
_cell.angle_gamma   90.00
#
_symmetry.space_group_name_H-M   'P 1'
#
loop_
_entity.id
_entity.type
_entity.pdbx_description
1 polymer ?
#
loop_
_entity_poly.entity_id
_entity_poly.type
_entity_poly.pdbx_seq_one_letter_code
_entity_poly.pdbx_strand_id
1 'polypeptide(L)'
;MSHNQRCYSLHQLSSGEEISCVPIYEQPSLKWLDHESNTYLKEPAFIPSEKSTEEHTQVIPDEIEIKPAEQVFKSEVGSCPEGISEPRFCILYFAINDPCVGSEASVHRVLTPFMKATYATEVYDWPNSDLYRGAKGYFNVWKPYVELSREFSLSQMWISAGSYSQNNLNTIEVGWQVCKNLYGDDSPHLFVYWTRDAYNSTGCYILACPGFVQTSSKWVVGGASVLAVSQTNGTQYELQVMVFLDQVKDVWWLLVNEEYVGYWPNSLFTTLKSGAHHVEFVNSQTGDRHTQTDMGSGEFAQAGRLTAAYIRSLQTVCYKPKLQL
;
A
#
# COMPACT_ATOMS: atom_id res chain seq x y z
N MET A 1 -26.18 5.42 28.74
CA MET A 1 -24.91 5.93 28.16
C MET A 1 -23.80 4.88 28.30
N SER A 2 -23.90 3.71 27.63
CA SER A 2 -22.87 2.64 27.79
C SER A 2 -22.72 1.70 26.59
N HIS A 3 -22.88 2.19 25.36
CA HIS A 3 -22.77 1.33 24.16
C HIS A 3 -21.61 1.66 23.19
N ASN A 4 -20.77 2.66 23.48
CA ASN A 4 -19.61 3.02 22.64
C ASN A 4 -18.23 2.59 23.18
N GLN A 5 -18.16 1.90 24.32
CA GLN A 5 -16.87 1.60 24.98
C GLN A 5 -16.04 0.46 24.34
N ARG A 6 -16.56 -0.32 23.38
CA ARG A 6 -15.81 -1.48 22.84
C ARG A 6 -14.77 -1.14 21.79
N CYS A 7 -14.92 -0.05 21.02
CA CYS A 7 -13.94 0.26 19.99
C CYS A 7 -12.67 0.90 20.53
N TYR A 8 -12.75 1.67 21.61
CA TYR A 8 -11.60 2.40 22.15
C TYR A 8 -10.71 1.46 22.97
N SER A 9 -9.63 1.02 22.36
CA SER A 9 -8.52 0.34 23.04
C SER A 9 -7.20 0.89 22.55
N LEU A 10 -6.24 0.99 23.45
CA LEU A 10 -4.88 1.43 23.15
C LEU A 10 -3.93 0.24 23.31
N HIS A 11 -3.09 0.01 22.31
CA HIS A 11 -2.15 -1.09 22.28
C HIS A 11 -0.73 -0.53 22.11
N GLN A 12 0.14 -0.82 23.07
CA GLN A 12 1.57 -0.57 22.95
C GLN A 12 2.23 -1.85 22.41
N LEU A 13 2.79 -1.79 21.22
CA LEU A 13 3.45 -2.93 20.59
C LEU A 13 4.87 -3.10 21.13
N SER A 14 5.41 -4.31 21.09
CA SER A 14 6.80 -4.56 21.51
C SER A 14 7.85 -3.82 20.65
N SER A 15 7.47 -3.46 19.42
CA SER A 15 8.27 -2.66 18.48
C SER A 15 8.25 -1.16 18.78
N GLY A 16 7.42 -0.69 19.72
CA GLY A 16 7.41 0.68 20.24
C GLY A 16 6.28 1.57 19.69
N GLU A 17 5.50 1.11 18.73
CA GLU A 17 4.37 1.84 18.17
C GLU A 17 3.13 1.76 19.07
N GLU A 18 2.42 2.88 19.16
CA GLU A 18 1.16 3.00 19.88
C GLU A 18 -0.02 2.95 18.90
N ILE A 19 -0.79 1.87 18.93
CA ILE A 19 -1.93 1.65 18.03
C ILE A 19 -3.25 1.76 18.78
N SER A 20 -4.12 2.66 18.35
CA SER A 20 -5.47 2.79 18.89
C SER A 20 -6.48 2.05 18.01
N CYS A 21 -7.36 1.27 18.61
CA CYS A 21 -8.62 0.90 17.97
C CYS A 21 -9.63 2.03 18.20
N VAL A 22 -10.33 2.44 17.15
CA VAL A 22 -11.36 3.49 17.19
C VAL A 22 -12.53 3.13 16.27
N PRO A 23 -13.73 3.70 16.46
CA PRO A 23 -14.80 3.55 15.48
C PRO A 23 -14.37 4.07 14.10
N ILE A 24 -14.85 3.41 13.04
CA ILE A 24 -14.43 3.72 11.66
C ILE A 24 -14.57 5.21 11.28
N TYR A 25 -15.62 5.90 11.73
CA TYR A 25 -15.85 7.32 11.40
C TYR A 25 -14.83 8.28 12.01
N GLU A 26 -14.01 7.84 12.97
CA GLU A 26 -12.93 8.65 13.54
C GLU A 26 -11.64 8.60 12.72
N GLN A 27 -11.60 7.81 11.63
CA GLN A 27 -10.50 7.86 10.68
C GLN A 27 -10.30 9.28 10.16
N PRO A 28 -9.08 9.85 10.24
CA PRO A 28 -8.82 11.17 9.67
C PRO A 28 -9.09 11.21 8.16
N SER A 29 -8.85 10.09 7.47
CA SER A 29 -9.11 9.93 6.05
C SER A 29 -10.59 9.91 5.66
N LEU A 30 -11.51 9.92 6.63
CA LEU A 30 -12.95 9.95 6.42
C LEU A 30 -13.62 11.28 6.76
N LYS A 31 -12.87 12.28 7.25
CA LYS A 31 -13.43 13.60 7.63
C LYS A 31 -14.16 14.35 6.50
N TRP A 32 -13.98 13.93 5.25
CA TRP A 32 -14.61 14.50 4.06
C TRP A 32 -15.89 13.76 3.63
N LEU A 33 -16.11 12.55 4.12
CA LEU A 33 -17.22 11.69 3.71
C LEU A 33 -18.45 12.08 4.53
N ASP A 34 -19.58 12.30 3.87
CA ASP A 34 -20.84 12.58 4.56
C ASP A 34 -21.25 11.34 5.38
N HIS A 35 -21.19 11.48 6.71
CA HIS A 35 -21.39 10.39 7.67
C HIS A 35 -22.84 9.88 7.68
N GLU A 36 -23.78 10.57 7.04
CA GLU A 36 -25.22 10.22 7.05
C GLU A 36 -25.54 8.89 6.35
N SER A 37 -24.61 8.32 5.57
CA SER A 37 -24.86 7.08 4.82
C SER A 37 -24.57 5.77 5.58
N ASN A 38 -23.79 5.79 6.68
CA ASN A 38 -23.41 4.61 7.49
C ASN A 38 -22.95 3.34 6.72
N THR A 39 -22.60 3.44 5.42
CA THR A 39 -22.37 2.27 4.56
C THR A 39 -20.91 2.18 4.11
N TYR A 40 -20.07 1.65 5.01
CA TYR A 40 -18.70 1.27 4.69
C TYR A 40 -18.66 -0.15 4.10
N LEU A 41 -17.89 -0.33 3.02
CA LEU A 41 -17.79 -1.61 2.33
C LEU A 41 -16.81 -2.54 3.07
N LYS A 42 -17.17 -3.83 3.19
CA LYS A 42 -16.31 -4.84 3.83
C LYS A 42 -15.61 -5.80 2.89
N GLU A 43 -16.23 -6.01 1.74
CA GLU A 43 -15.84 -7.02 0.77
C GLU A 43 -16.17 -6.49 -0.61
N PRO A 44 -15.49 -6.96 -1.67
CA PRO A 44 -15.81 -6.60 -3.04
C PRO A 44 -17.12 -7.26 -3.51
N ALA A 45 -17.66 -6.84 -4.64
CA ALA A 45 -18.80 -7.49 -5.28
C ALA A 45 -18.39 -8.77 -6.03
N PHE A 46 -17.11 -8.89 -6.38
CA PHE A 46 -16.53 -10.06 -7.02
C PHE A 46 -15.04 -10.12 -6.71
N ILE A 47 -14.48 -11.33 -6.78
CA ILE A 47 -13.04 -11.56 -6.64
C ILE A 47 -12.50 -11.82 -8.06
N PRO A 48 -11.47 -11.09 -8.52
CA PRO A 48 -10.86 -11.39 -9.81
C PRO A 48 -10.31 -12.81 -9.84
N SER A 49 -10.75 -13.62 -10.80
CA SER A 49 -10.29 -15.00 -10.97
C SER A 49 -8.89 -15.03 -11.58
N GLU A 50 -8.00 -15.85 -11.03
CA GLU A 50 -6.70 -16.11 -11.66
C GLU A 50 -6.85 -16.92 -12.95
N LYS A 51 -6.14 -16.52 -14.00
CA LYS A 51 -5.88 -17.42 -15.13
C LYS A 51 -4.68 -18.28 -14.74
N SER A 52 -4.85 -19.60 -14.74
CA SER A 52 -3.72 -20.53 -14.66
C SER A 52 -2.81 -20.32 -15.87
N THR A 53 -1.64 -19.71 -15.67
CA THR A 53 -0.54 -19.85 -16.61
C THR A 53 0.08 -21.22 -16.38
N GLU A 54 0.20 -22.04 -17.43
CA GLU A 54 0.91 -23.32 -17.36
C GLU A 54 2.28 -23.11 -16.72
N GLU A 55 2.52 -23.77 -15.59
CA GLU A 55 3.80 -23.73 -14.92
C GLU A 55 4.86 -24.37 -15.83
N HIS A 56 5.79 -23.56 -16.33
CA HIS A 56 7.08 -24.10 -16.74
C HIS A 56 7.78 -24.61 -15.48
N THR A 57 7.60 -25.90 -15.20
CA THR A 57 8.27 -26.65 -14.14
C THR A 57 9.74 -26.78 -14.51
N GLN A 58 10.52 -25.74 -14.21
CA GLN A 58 11.95 -25.92 -13.98
C GLN A 58 12.11 -26.37 -12.53
N VAL A 59 12.60 -27.60 -12.37
CA VAL A 59 12.97 -28.17 -11.08
C VAL A 59 14.12 -27.31 -10.52
N ILE A 60 13.84 -26.48 -9.52
CA ILE A 60 14.86 -25.72 -8.77
C ILE A 60 15.22 -26.54 -7.53
N PRO A 61 16.52 -26.78 -7.24
CA PRO A 61 16.94 -27.51 -6.04
C PRO A 61 16.78 -26.65 -4.78
N ASP A 62 16.45 -27.31 -3.67
CA ASP A 62 16.23 -26.83 -2.30
C ASP A 62 15.01 -25.89 -2.13
N GLU A 63 14.01 -26.34 -1.35
CA GLU A 63 12.83 -25.57 -0.97
C GLU A 63 13.26 -24.28 -0.25
N ILE A 64 13.28 -23.17 -0.98
CA ILE A 64 13.46 -21.85 -0.40
C ILE A 64 12.25 -21.56 0.48
N GLU A 65 12.48 -21.40 1.79
CA GLU A 65 11.42 -21.06 2.73
C GLU A 65 10.98 -19.60 2.52
N ILE A 66 9.86 -19.41 1.82
CA ILE A 66 9.19 -18.13 1.65
C ILE A 66 7.97 -18.10 2.57
N LYS A 67 7.89 -17.09 3.44
CA LYS A 67 6.79 -16.88 4.39
C LYS A 67 6.02 -15.60 4.08
N PRO A 68 4.70 -15.54 4.38
CA PRO A 68 3.98 -14.28 4.34
C PRO A 68 4.54 -13.34 5.42
N ALA A 69 4.83 -12.10 5.03
CA ALA A 69 5.19 -11.03 5.95
C ALA A 69 3.94 -10.54 6.70
N GLU A 70 4.03 -10.33 8.01
CA GLU A 70 2.89 -9.92 8.85
C GLU A 70 3.29 -8.71 9.71
N GLN A 71 2.31 -7.95 10.19
CA GLN A 71 2.57 -6.83 11.10
C GLN A 71 2.72 -7.31 12.55
N VAL A 72 3.53 -6.58 13.32
CA VAL A 72 3.65 -6.79 14.77
C VAL A 72 2.29 -6.73 15.45
N PHE A 73 1.43 -5.78 15.04
CA PHE A 73 0.06 -5.66 15.54
C PHE A 73 -0.75 -6.96 15.38
N LYS A 74 -0.72 -7.58 14.19
CA LYS A 74 -1.46 -8.82 13.94
C LYS A 74 -0.92 -10.00 14.76
N SER A 75 0.38 -10.02 15.01
CA SER A 75 1.01 -11.06 15.84
C SER A 75 0.69 -10.92 17.33
N GLU A 76 0.69 -9.68 17.86
CA GLU A 76 0.53 -9.42 19.30
C GLU A 76 -0.92 -9.21 19.73
N VAL A 77 -1.72 -8.57 18.87
CA VAL A 77 -3.12 -8.19 19.16
C VAL A 77 -4.10 -9.01 18.34
N GLY A 78 -3.74 -9.39 17.12
CA GLY A 78 -4.60 -10.14 16.20
C GLY A 78 -5.54 -9.23 15.40
N SER A 79 -6.44 -8.53 16.09
CA SER A 79 -7.40 -7.61 15.46
C SER A 79 -8.03 -6.64 16.46
N CYS A 80 -8.48 -5.47 15.99
CA CYS A 80 -9.41 -4.65 16.76
C CYS A 80 -10.73 -5.41 17.04
N PRO A 81 -11.39 -5.11 18.18
CA PRO A 81 -12.68 -5.72 18.52
C PRO A 81 -13.77 -5.37 17.51
N GLU A 82 -14.81 -6.20 17.42
CA GLU A 82 -16.01 -5.83 16.67
C GLU A 82 -16.84 -4.78 17.42
N GLY A 83 -17.31 -3.77 16.70
CA GLY A 83 -18.21 -2.76 17.22
C GLY A 83 -19.62 -3.31 17.39
N ILE A 84 -20.37 -2.77 18.35
CA ILE A 84 -21.77 -3.16 18.59
C ILE A 84 -22.74 -2.04 18.16
N SER A 85 -22.28 -0.79 18.15
CA SER A 85 -23.01 0.38 17.68
C SER A 85 -22.69 0.65 16.21
N GLU A 86 -23.59 1.33 15.49
CA GLU A 86 -23.28 1.73 14.12
C GLU A 86 -22.24 2.85 14.11
N PRO A 87 -21.27 2.80 13.18
CA PRO A 87 -20.89 1.66 12.34
C PRO A 87 -20.23 0.54 13.15
N ARG A 88 -20.59 -0.71 12.82
CA ARG A 88 -20.37 -1.91 13.65
C ARG A 88 -18.91 -2.39 13.73
N PHE A 89 -17.92 -1.61 13.31
CA PHE A 89 -16.52 -2.08 13.19
C PHE A 89 -15.53 -1.04 13.70
N CYS A 90 -14.54 -1.53 14.44
CA CYS A 90 -13.44 -0.75 14.96
C CYS A 90 -12.22 -0.94 14.06
N ILE A 91 -11.53 0.16 13.76
CA ILE A 91 -10.35 0.22 12.88
C ILE A 91 -9.18 0.81 13.65
N LEU A 92 -8.02 0.84 13.00
CA LEU A 92 -6.76 1.24 13.61
C LEU A 92 -6.48 2.73 13.35
N TYR A 93 -6.10 3.45 14.39
CA TYR A 93 -5.65 4.84 14.37
C TYR A 93 -4.23 4.91 14.96
N PHE A 94 -3.35 5.57 14.21
CA PHE A 94 -2.01 5.96 14.67
C PHE A 94 -1.91 7.47 14.60
N ALA A 95 -1.59 8.11 15.73
CA ALA A 95 -1.32 9.54 15.76
C ALA A 95 0.11 9.79 15.26
N ILE A 96 0.25 10.31 14.05
CA ILE A 96 1.55 10.79 13.57
C ILE A 96 1.86 12.08 14.34
N ASN A 97 2.68 11.97 15.39
CA ASN A 97 3.21 13.14 16.09
C ASN A 97 4.43 13.67 15.34
N ASP A 98 4.22 14.33 14.19
CA ASP A 98 5.27 15.13 13.55
C ASP A 98 4.76 16.54 13.23
N PRO A 99 5.42 17.62 13.72
CA PRO A 99 5.16 19.00 13.30
C PRO A 99 5.30 19.25 11.78
N CYS A 100 5.80 18.28 11.01
CA CYS A 100 5.86 18.34 9.55
C CYS A 100 4.55 17.95 8.83
N VAL A 101 3.55 17.38 9.52
CA VAL A 101 2.16 17.21 8.99
C VAL A 101 1.40 18.54 9.08
N GLY A 102 2.05 19.63 8.69
CA GLY A 102 1.53 21.00 8.79
C GLY A 102 0.91 21.44 7.47
N SER A 103 -0.41 21.52 7.40
CA SER A 103 -1.23 22.01 6.26
C SER A 103 -1.04 21.23 4.94
N GLU A 104 -2.14 21.02 4.21
CA GLU A 104 -2.22 20.34 2.91
C GLU A 104 -1.15 20.81 1.87
N ALA A 105 -0.54 21.98 2.09
CA ALA A 105 0.52 22.55 1.25
C ALA A 105 1.96 22.04 1.55
N SER A 106 2.27 21.51 2.74
CA SER A 106 3.67 21.21 3.11
C SER A 106 4.13 19.83 2.69
N VAL A 107 3.26 18.80 2.76
CA VAL A 107 3.54 17.48 2.17
C VAL A 107 3.79 17.62 0.67
N HIS A 108 3.02 18.53 0.05
CA HIS A 108 3.14 18.89 -1.35
C HIS A 108 4.52 19.45 -1.71
N ARG A 109 5.11 20.31 -0.87
CA ARG A 109 6.44 20.89 -1.10
C ARG A 109 7.61 19.96 -0.77
N VAL A 110 7.44 19.02 0.16
CA VAL A 110 8.51 18.09 0.53
C VAL A 110 8.73 17.02 -0.53
N LEU A 111 7.70 16.62 -1.30
CA LEU A 111 7.83 15.55 -2.29
C LEU A 111 8.05 16.04 -3.74
N THR A 112 7.77 17.31 -4.05
CA THR A 112 7.78 17.81 -5.44
C THR A 112 9.14 18.17 -6.07
N PRO A 113 10.27 18.41 -5.37
CA PRO A 113 11.54 18.68 -6.07
C PRO A 113 12.53 17.51 -6.07
N PHE A 114 12.22 16.31 -5.53
CA PHE A 114 13.21 15.22 -5.38
C PHE A 114 13.37 14.29 -6.59
N MET A 115 12.70 14.53 -7.72
CA MET A 115 12.77 13.66 -8.91
C MET A 115 14.07 13.82 -9.74
N LYS A 116 15.21 13.63 -9.11
CA LYS A 116 16.35 12.91 -9.71
C LYS A 116 16.56 11.66 -8.87
N ALA A 117 15.74 10.65 -9.14
CA ALA A 117 15.93 9.35 -8.53
C ALA A 117 16.34 8.28 -9.55
N THR A 118 17.19 7.35 -9.11
CA THR A 118 17.54 6.15 -9.89
C THR A 118 16.50 5.09 -9.55
N TYR A 119 15.75 4.63 -10.55
CA TYR A 119 14.66 3.69 -10.40
C TYR A 119 15.02 2.34 -10.99
N ALA A 120 14.71 1.24 -10.30
CA ALA A 120 14.36 0.00 -10.98
C ALA A 120 12.85 0.03 -11.22
N THR A 121 12.44 0.10 -12.48
CA THR A 121 11.02 0.05 -12.88
C THR A 121 10.78 -1.09 -13.85
N GLU A 122 9.73 -1.86 -13.61
CA GLU A 122 9.13 -2.76 -14.61
C GLU A 122 7.76 -2.19 -14.98
N VAL A 123 7.60 -1.81 -16.25
CA VAL A 123 6.36 -1.24 -16.81
C VAL A 123 5.74 -2.28 -17.73
N TYR A 124 4.48 -2.65 -17.46
CA TYR A 124 3.73 -3.50 -18.37
C TYR A 124 2.90 -2.62 -19.33
N ASP A 125 3.19 -2.69 -20.63
CA ASP A 125 2.43 -2.03 -21.69
C ASP A 125 2.02 -3.09 -22.73
N TRP A 126 0.74 -3.51 -22.73
CA TRP A 126 0.28 -4.58 -23.61
C TRP A 126 -0.11 -4.01 -24.99
N PRO A 127 0.43 -4.53 -26.12
CA PRO A 127 0.33 -3.85 -27.42
C PRO A 127 -1.08 -3.77 -28.02
N ASN A 128 -2.10 -4.42 -27.44
CA ASN A 128 -3.45 -4.45 -28.02
C ASN A 128 -4.55 -4.64 -26.93
N SER A 129 -5.28 -3.55 -26.67
CA SER A 129 -6.57 -3.41 -25.95
C SER A 129 -6.59 -3.29 -24.41
N ASP A 130 -7.35 -2.27 -24.00
CA ASP A 130 -8.12 -2.08 -22.77
C ASP A 130 -7.40 -1.86 -21.45
N LEU A 131 -7.74 -0.71 -20.83
CA LEU A 131 -7.43 -0.27 -19.48
C LEU A 131 -7.22 -1.44 -18.48
N TYR A 132 -6.12 -1.43 -17.73
CA TYR A 132 -5.93 -2.33 -16.61
C TYR A 132 -6.99 -2.09 -15.53
N ARG A 133 -7.53 -3.15 -14.97
CA ARG A 133 -8.53 -3.10 -13.90
C ARG A 133 -7.91 -3.41 -12.54
N GLY A 134 -6.59 -3.46 -12.47
CA GLY A 134 -5.86 -3.80 -11.27
C GLY A 134 -4.55 -4.52 -11.57
N ALA A 135 -3.80 -4.80 -10.51
CA ALA A 135 -2.58 -5.58 -10.53
C ALA A 135 -2.37 -6.29 -9.19
N LYS A 136 -1.56 -7.35 -9.24
CA LYS A 136 -1.15 -8.18 -8.11
C LYS A 136 0.34 -8.50 -8.23
N GLY A 137 1.03 -8.57 -7.10
CA GLY A 137 2.43 -9.01 -7.03
C GLY A 137 2.82 -9.43 -5.61
N TYR A 138 3.94 -10.14 -5.50
CA TYR A 138 4.55 -10.51 -4.23
C TYR A 138 5.79 -9.66 -4.00
N PHE A 139 5.76 -8.85 -2.95
CA PHE A 139 6.77 -7.88 -2.59
C PHE A 139 7.67 -8.46 -1.51
N ASN A 140 8.91 -8.76 -1.86
CA ASN A 140 9.88 -9.22 -0.89
C ASN A 140 10.25 -8.08 0.08
N VAL A 141 10.16 -8.34 1.38
CA VAL A 141 10.32 -7.31 2.42
C VAL A 141 11.72 -7.39 3.01
N TRP A 142 12.38 -6.23 3.09
CA TRP A 142 13.70 -6.06 3.69
C TRP A 142 13.70 -4.86 4.64
N LYS A 143 14.77 -4.77 5.45
CA LYS A 143 15.04 -3.61 6.31
C LYS A 143 16.29 -2.89 5.79
N PRO A 144 16.18 -2.12 4.69
CA PRO A 144 17.31 -1.38 4.13
C PRO A 144 17.86 -0.35 5.12
N TYR A 145 19.17 -0.14 5.12
CA TYR A 145 19.76 0.97 5.86
C TYR A 145 19.37 2.30 5.23
N VAL A 146 18.89 3.24 6.04
CA VAL A 146 18.60 4.62 5.62
C VAL A 146 19.54 5.56 6.37
N GLU A 147 20.43 6.26 5.66
CA GLU A 147 21.50 7.08 6.26
C GLU A 147 20.95 8.29 7.02
N LEU A 148 20.11 9.10 6.35
CA LEU A 148 19.56 10.34 6.90
C LEU A 148 18.07 10.19 7.23
N SER A 149 17.60 10.82 8.31
CA SER A 149 16.20 10.70 8.71
C SER A 149 15.20 11.26 7.67
N ARG A 150 15.65 12.21 6.84
CA ARG A 150 14.91 12.81 5.72
C ARG A 150 14.90 11.96 4.45
N GLU A 151 15.62 10.85 4.43
CA GLU A 151 15.62 9.88 3.34
C GLU A 151 14.66 8.75 3.66
N PHE A 152 14.25 8.02 2.63
CA PHE A 152 13.41 6.83 2.77
C PHE A 152 13.77 5.83 1.67
N SER A 153 13.39 4.58 1.89
CA SER A 153 13.50 3.49 0.91
C SER A 153 12.16 2.79 0.80
N LEU A 154 11.70 2.50 -0.43
CA LEU A 154 10.38 1.91 -0.65
C LEU A 154 10.40 0.87 -1.78
N SER A 155 9.45 -0.05 -1.72
CA SER A 155 9.12 -1.00 -2.79
C SER A 155 7.62 -0.95 -3.01
N GLN A 156 7.18 -0.57 -4.21
CA GLN A 156 5.77 -0.27 -4.46
C GLN A 156 5.23 -0.74 -5.81
N MET A 157 3.91 -0.87 -5.87
CA MET A 157 3.08 -0.91 -7.06
C MET A 157 2.51 0.49 -7.32
N TRP A 158 2.51 0.90 -8.57
CA TRP A 158 1.93 2.15 -9.05
C TRP A 158 0.89 1.84 -10.13
N ILE A 159 -0.37 2.21 -9.89
CA ILE A 159 -1.47 2.10 -10.83
C ILE A 159 -1.84 3.51 -11.29
N SER A 160 -1.71 3.81 -12.58
CA SER A 160 -1.84 5.19 -13.07
C SER A 160 -2.62 5.33 -14.37
N ALA A 161 -3.23 6.52 -14.54
CA ALA A 161 -3.95 6.92 -15.75
C ALA A 161 -3.82 8.43 -15.96
N GLY A 162 -3.78 8.89 -17.20
CA GLY A 162 -3.55 10.31 -17.53
C GLY A 162 -2.07 10.64 -17.70
N SER A 163 -1.70 11.91 -17.56
CA SER A 163 -0.34 12.36 -17.84
C SER A 163 0.08 13.57 -17.01
N TYR A 164 1.38 13.69 -16.75
CA TYR A 164 1.97 14.87 -16.12
C TYR A 164 1.73 16.15 -16.95
N SER A 165 1.92 16.09 -18.27
CA SER A 165 1.83 17.26 -19.16
C SER A 165 0.44 17.89 -19.20
N GLN A 166 -0.62 17.11 -18.94
CA GLN A 166 -1.99 17.59 -18.88
C GLN A 166 -2.47 17.85 -17.45
N ASN A 167 -1.60 17.67 -16.44
CA ASN A 167 -1.94 17.81 -15.02
C ASN A 167 -3.16 16.96 -14.58
N ASN A 168 -3.36 15.82 -15.25
CA ASN A 168 -4.50 14.92 -15.02
C ASN A 168 -4.06 13.50 -14.68
N LEU A 169 -2.78 13.31 -14.33
CA LEU A 169 -2.28 12.03 -13.86
C LEU A 169 -2.95 11.67 -12.54
N ASN A 170 -3.62 10.53 -12.54
CA ASN A 170 -4.19 9.89 -11.38
C ASN A 170 -3.32 8.72 -11.00
N THR A 171 -3.12 8.52 -9.70
CA THR A 171 -2.29 7.43 -9.18
C THR A 171 -2.91 6.78 -7.96
N ILE A 172 -2.72 5.47 -7.88
CA ILE A 172 -2.83 4.68 -6.65
C ILE A 172 -1.47 4.00 -6.46
N GLU A 173 -0.89 4.17 -5.28
CA GLU A 173 0.43 3.67 -4.94
C GLU A 173 0.34 2.89 -3.63
N VAL A 174 0.92 1.69 -3.61
CA VAL A 174 0.90 0.83 -2.43
C VAL A 174 2.16 -0.02 -2.36
N GLY A 175 2.66 -0.24 -1.16
CA GLY A 175 3.82 -1.07 -0.94
C GLY A 175 4.28 -1.01 0.51
N TRP A 176 5.55 -1.31 0.73
CA TRP A 176 6.20 -1.10 2.01
C TRP A 176 7.31 -0.07 1.87
N GLN A 177 7.60 0.63 2.96
CA GLN A 177 8.71 1.59 3.01
C GLN A 177 9.35 1.67 4.39
N VAL A 178 10.61 2.09 4.43
CA VAL A 178 11.33 2.53 5.62
C VAL A 178 11.47 4.05 5.55
N CYS A 179 10.80 4.76 6.46
CA CYS A 179 10.80 6.22 6.50
C CYS A 179 10.91 6.72 7.96
N LYS A 180 12.15 7.02 8.39
CA LYS A 180 12.48 7.35 9.79
C LYS A 180 11.74 8.59 10.30
N ASN A 181 11.65 9.64 9.49
CA ASN A 181 10.91 10.84 9.88
C ASN A 181 9.41 10.56 10.08
N LEU A 182 8.81 9.68 9.28
CA LEU A 182 7.38 9.44 9.34
C LEU A 182 6.98 8.51 10.50
N TYR A 183 7.73 7.43 10.72
CA TYR A 183 7.36 6.40 11.69
C TYR A 183 8.14 6.48 13.02
N GLY A 184 9.27 7.21 13.04
CA GLY A 184 10.15 7.28 14.21
C GLY A 184 11.05 6.06 14.39
N ASP A 185 11.00 5.10 13.47
CA ASP A 185 11.81 3.88 13.46
C ASP A 185 12.44 3.60 12.07
N ASP A 186 13.23 2.53 11.98
CA ASP A 186 13.89 2.09 10.76
C ASP A 186 13.28 0.79 10.20
N SER A 187 12.12 0.37 10.68
CA SER A 187 11.44 -0.85 10.25
C SER A 187 10.56 -0.57 9.01
N PRO A 188 10.27 -1.60 8.19
CA PRO A 188 9.38 -1.43 7.05
C PRO A 188 7.91 -1.38 7.50
N HIS A 189 7.15 -0.44 6.92
CA HIS A 189 5.73 -0.21 7.18
C HIS A 189 4.94 -0.24 5.88
N LEU A 190 3.73 -0.81 5.93
CA LEU A 190 2.76 -0.74 4.83
C LEU A 190 2.35 0.72 4.63
N PHE A 191 2.43 1.23 3.41
CA PHE A 191 1.96 2.56 3.06
C PHE A 191 1.03 2.52 1.86
N VAL A 192 0.23 3.59 1.76
CA VAL A 192 -0.59 3.88 0.59
C VAL A 192 -0.44 5.34 0.21
N TYR A 193 -0.58 5.63 -1.08
CA TYR A 193 -0.70 6.99 -1.60
C TYR A 193 -1.69 7.05 -2.77
N TRP A 194 -2.29 8.22 -2.98
CA TRP A 194 -3.04 8.50 -4.20
C TRP A 194 -2.92 9.97 -4.59
N THR A 195 -3.10 10.31 -5.87
CA THR A 195 -3.33 11.68 -6.36
C THR A 195 -4.26 11.64 -7.59
N ARG A 196 -4.87 12.77 -7.96
CA ARG A 196 -5.67 12.91 -9.20
C ARG A 196 -5.22 14.04 -10.13
N ASP A 197 -4.18 14.76 -9.75
CA ASP A 197 -3.75 15.98 -10.45
C ASP A 197 -2.23 16.05 -10.60
N ALA A 198 -1.60 14.92 -10.91
CA ALA A 198 -0.15 14.85 -11.13
C ALA A 198 0.68 15.42 -9.97
N TYR A 199 0.24 15.16 -8.73
CA TYR A 199 0.91 15.63 -7.52
C TYR A 199 1.04 17.17 -7.52
N ASN A 200 -0.05 17.89 -7.86
CA ASN A 200 -0.06 19.36 -7.90
C ASN A 200 -0.84 20.04 -6.77
N SER A 201 -1.99 19.50 -6.38
CA SER A 201 -2.75 20.02 -5.23
C SER A 201 -3.51 18.92 -4.49
N THR A 202 -3.67 17.76 -5.11
CA THR A 202 -4.35 16.62 -4.51
C THR A 202 -3.39 15.51 -4.16
N GLY A 203 -3.84 14.72 -3.21
CA GLY A 203 -3.27 13.43 -2.89
C GLY A 203 -3.24 13.21 -1.40
N CYS A 204 -3.05 11.96 -1.01
CA CYS A 204 -2.95 11.65 0.39
C CYS A 204 -1.97 10.52 0.65
N TYR A 205 -1.08 10.79 1.61
CA TYR A 205 -0.18 9.81 2.17
C TYR A 205 -0.85 9.11 3.35
N ILE A 206 -0.82 7.79 3.37
CA ILE A 206 -1.41 6.93 4.42
C ILE A 206 -2.84 7.36 4.77
N LEU A 207 -3.20 7.39 6.05
CA LEU A 207 -4.51 7.88 6.52
C LEU A 207 -4.47 9.35 6.98
N ALA A 208 -3.43 10.12 6.61
CA ALA A 208 -3.19 11.46 7.15
C ALA A 208 -4.20 12.53 6.67
N CYS A 209 -4.94 12.21 5.62
CA CYS A 209 -5.83 13.12 4.89
C CYS A 209 -6.95 12.35 4.19
N PRO A 210 -8.00 13.04 3.71
CA PRO A 210 -9.08 12.48 2.92
C PRO A 210 -8.67 11.51 1.81
N GLY A 211 -9.31 10.33 1.76
CA GLY A 211 -9.34 9.53 0.54
C GLY A 211 -9.47 8.02 0.77
N PHE A 212 -8.43 7.38 1.29
CA PHE A 212 -8.44 5.93 1.52
C PHE A 212 -9.33 5.56 2.71
N VAL A 213 -10.19 4.57 2.53
CA VAL A 213 -11.11 4.06 3.55
C VAL A 213 -10.56 2.73 4.06
N GLN A 214 -9.89 2.73 5.22
CA GLN A 214 -9.44 1.49 5.84
C GLN A 214 -10.64 0.80 6.50
N THR A 215 -10.77 -0.51 6.29
CA THR A 215 -11.87 -1.31 6.86
C THR A 215 -11.40 -2.57 7.56
N SER A 216 -10.18 -3.04 7.30
CA SER A 216 -9.60 -4.13 8.08
C SER A 216 -9.34 -3.73 9.53
N SER A 217 -9.70 -4.63 10.43
CA SER A 217 -9.34 -4.57 11.85
C SER A 217 -8.02 -5.28 12.16
N LYS A 218 -7.37 -5.90 11.16
CA LYS A 218 -6.15 -6.72 11.30
C LYS A 218 -4.90 -6.04 10.77
N TRP A 219 -5.04 -5.18 9.77
CA TRP A 219 -3.92 -4.45 9.14
C TRP A 219 -3.95 -2.96 9.47
N VAL A 220 -2.80 -2.42 9.87
CA VAL A 220 -2.59 -0.99 10.14
C VAL A 220 -1.90 -0.35 8.93
N VAL A 221 -2.54 0.60 8.25
CA VAL A 221 -1.86 1.37 7.19
C VAL A 221 -1.08 2.54 7.80
N GLY A 222 0.24 2.58 7.57
CA GLY A 222 1.11 3.68 7.99
C GLY A 222 1.38 3.78 9.50
N GLY A 223 1.29 2.67 10.23
CA GLY A 223 1.47 2.65 11.69
C GLY A 223 2.30 1.47 12.20
N ALA A 224 1.78 0.25 12.14
CA ALA A 224 2.50 -0.92 12.68
C ALA A 224 3.55 -1.46 11.70
N SER A 225 4.75 -1.71 12.20
CA SER A 225 5.84 -2.29 11.43
C SER A 225 5.56 -3.74 11.03
N VAL A 226 6.24 -4.18 9.96
CA VAL A 226 6.32 -5.58 9.56
C VAL A 226 7.24 -6.33 10.53
N LEU A 227 6.74 -7.43 11.09
CA LEU A 227 7.37 -8.20 12.17
C LEU A 227 8.68 -8.86 11.75
N ALA A 228 8.71 -9.50 10.59
CA ALA A 228 9.86 -10.25 10.11
C ALA A 228 10.19 -9.86 8.66
N VAL A 229 11.48 -9.71 8.40
CA VAL A 229 12.01 -9.32 7.09
C VAL A 229 12.97 -10.38 6.56
N SER A 230 13.20 -10.35 5.26
CA SER A 230 14.08 -11.29 4.57
C SER A 230 15.53 -11.17 5.01
N GLN A 231 16.26 -12.28 4.89
CA GLN A 231 17.65 -12.38 5.30
C GLN A 231 18.49 -12.93 4.15
N THR A 232 19.72 -12.43 4.01
CA THR A 232 20.68 -12.93 3.03
C THR A 232 20.92 -14.42 3.23
N ASN A 233 20.65 -15.22 2.19
CA ASN A 233 20.75 -16.69 2.23
C ASN A 233 19.89 -17.36 3.33
N GLY A 234 18.83 -16.69 3.80
CA GLY A 234 17.94 -17.19 4.86
C GLY A 234 16.47 -17.22 4.43
N THR A 235 15.58 -17.31 5.42
CA THR A 235 14.13 -17.23 5.21
C THR A 235 13.76 -15.91 4.53
N GLN A 236 12.89 -16.00 3.52
CA GLN A 236 12.39 -14.83 2.79
C GLN A 236 10.97 -14.51 3.24
N TYR A 237 10.63 -13.22 3.32
CA TYR A 237 9.32 -12.75 3.71
C TYR A 237 8.71 -11.88 2.61
N GLU A 238 7.41 -12.07 2.33
CA GLU A 238 6.72 -11.39 1.24
C GLU A 238 5.35 -10.85 1.63
N LEU A 239 5.01 -9.67 1.11
CA LEU A 239 3.64 -9.16 1.07
C LEU A 239 3.02 -9.47 -0.28
N GLN A 240 1.95 -10.27 -0.31
CA GLN A 240 1.09 -10.32 -1.48
C GLN A 240 0.24 -9.05 -1.49
N VAL A 241 0.41 -8.21 -2.51
CA VAL A 241 -0.34 -6.96 -2.66
C VAL A 241 -1.15 -7.04 -3.95
N MET A 242 -2.42 -6.71 -3.86
CA MET A 242 -3.31 -6.61 -5.02
C MET A 242 -4.20 -5.38 -4.90
N VAL A 243 -4.27 -4.62 -5.98
CA VAL A 243 -5.21 -3.51 -6.13
C VAL A 243 -6.08 -3.77 -7.34
N PHE A 244 -7.39 -3.63 -7.22
CA PHE A 244 -8.31 -3.84 -8.34
C PHE A 244 -9.54 -2.96 -8.26
N LEU A 245 -10.04 -2.56 -9.42
CA LEU A 245 -11.31 -1.86 -9.57
C LEU A 245 -12.45 -2.84 -9.28
N ASP A 246 -13.46 -2.39 -8.55
CA ASP A 246 -14.76 -3.03 -8.42
C ASP A 246 -15.79 -2.09 -9.02
N GLN A 247 -16.16 -2.37 -10.27
CA GLN A 247 -17.11 -1.54 -11.02
C GLN A 247 -18.54 -1.61 -10.50
N VAL A 248 -18.88 -2.62 -9.68
CA VAL A 248 -20.22 -2.74 -9.11
C VAL A 248 -20.35 -1.84 -7.88
N LYS A 249 -19.31 -1.80 -7.05
CA LYS A 249 -19.26 -0.94 -5.86
C LYS A 249 -18.67 0.45 -6.13
N ASP A 250 -18.13 0.67 -7.33
CA ASP A 250 -17.49 1.90 -7.78
C ASP A 250 -16.33 2.35 -6.85
N VAL A 251 -15.44 1.39 -6.56
CA VAL A 251 -14.26 1.58 -5.70
C VAL A 251 -13.05 0.81 -6.20
N TRP A 252 -11.85 1.25 -5.84
CA TRP A 252 -10.62 0.48 -5.98
C TRP A 252 -10.29 -0.21 -4.66
N TRP A 253 -10.25 -1.54 -4.64
CA TRP A 253 -9.90 -2.33 -3.46
C TRP A 253 -8.40 -2.51 -3.29
N LEU A 254 -7.94 -2.52 -2.04
CA LEU A 254 -6.63 -2.99 -1.64
C LEU A 254 -6.76 -4.32 -0.87
N LEU A 255 -6.05 -5.33 -1.35
CA LEU A 255 -5.88 -6.63 -0.70
C LEU A 255 -4.40 -6.81 -0.32
N VAL A 256 -4.14 -7.20 0.94
CA VAL A 256 -2.81 -7.58 1.43
C VAL A 256 -2.89 -8.92 2.13
N ASN A 257 -2.10 -9.91 1.68
CA ASN A 257 -2.10 -11.28 2.21
C ASN A 257 -3.53 -11.82 2.44
N GLU A 258 -4.35 -11.78 1.38
CA GLU A 258 -5.74 -12.25 1.39
C GLU A 258 -6.72 -11.48 2.31
N GLU A 259 -6.30 -10.39 2.95
CA GLU A 259 -7.19 -9.49 3.69
C GLU A 259 -7.52 -8.23 2.88
N TYR A 260 -8.81 -7.89 2.77
CA TYR A 260 -9.24 -6.59 2.26
C TYR A 260 -8.90 -5.50 3.28
N VAL A 261 -7.81 -4.77 3.04
CA VAL A 261 -7.33 -3.72 3.94
C VAL A 261 -8.27 -2.51 3.91
N GLY A 262 -8.75 -2.16 2.71
CA GLY A 262 -9.60 -1.00 2.49
C GLY A 262 -9.79 -0.69 1.02
N TYR A 263 -10.29 0.51 0.72
CA TYR A 263 -10.57 0.93 -0.65
C TYR A 263 -10.44 2.44 -0.87
N TRP A 264 -10.26 2.85 -2.12
CA TRP A 264 -10.41 4.21 -2.59
C TRP A 264 -11.74 4.37 -3.33
N PRO A 265 -12.63 5.30 -2.92
CA PRO A 265 -13.81 5.64 -3.70
C PRO A 265 -13.44 6.13 -5.10
N ASN A 266 -14.13 5.66 -6.13
CA ASN A 266 -13.81 6.06 -7.50
C ASN A 266 -14.10 7.55 -7.78
N SER A 267 -14.90 8.20 -6.93
CA SER A 267 -15.14 9.65 -6.94
C SER A 267 -13.89 10.49 -6.68
N LEU A 268 -12.83 9.91 -6.09
CA LEU A 268 -11.54 10.58 -5.95
C LEU A 268 -10.88 10.83 -7.30
N PHE A 269 -11.13 9.97 -8.28
CA PHE A 269 -10.38 9.95 -9.53
C PHE A 269 -11.13 10.63 -10.67
N THR A 270 -10.40 11.02 -11.70
CA THR A 270 -10.88 11.52 -12.99
C THR A 270 -10.54 10.52 -14.10
N THR A 271 -9.26 10.24 -14.32
CA THR A 271 -8.76 9.37 -15.40
C THR A 271 -8.70 7.90 -14.99
N LEU A 272 -8.54 7.59 -13.69
CA LEU A 272 -8.57 6.20 -13.18
C LEU A 272 -9.99 5.61 -13.08
N LYS A 273 -11.06 6.40 -13.35
CA LYS A 273 -12.45 5.95 -13.15
C LYS A 273 -12.82 4.67 -13.88
N SER A 274 -12.26 4.49 -15.08
CA SER A 274 -12.55 3.36 -15.97
C SER A 274 -11.50 2.25 -15.91
N GLY A 275 -10.39 2.48 -15.19
CA GLY A 275 -9.21 1.64 -15.16
C GLY A 275 -7.92 2.42 -15.38
N ALA A 276 -6.79 1.73 -15.26
CA ALA A 276 -5.45 2.28 -15.40
C ALA A 276 -4.90 2.10 -16.81
N HIS A 277 -4.05 3.04 -17.23
CA HIS A 277 -3.30 2.94 -18.47
C HIS A 277 -1.94 2.27 -18.24
N HIS A 278 -1.36 2.44 -17.04
CA HIS A 278 -0.06 1.88 -16.69
C HIS A 278 -0.09 1.21 -15.31
N VAL A 279 0.71 0.16 -15.19
CA VAL A 279 1.07 -0.46 -13.92
C VAL A 279 2.59 -0.52 -13.88
N GLU A 280 3.18 0.05 -12.84
CA GLU A 280 4.63 0.09 -12.64
C GLU A 280 5.00 -0.46 -11.26
N PHE A 281 6.19 -1.05 -11.15
CA PHE A 281 6.75 -1.50 -9.89
C PHE A 281 8.05 -0.73 -9.64
N VAL A 282 8.14 0.05 -8.56
CA VAL A 282 9.20 1.07 -8.40
C VAL A 282 10.00 0.89 -7.12
N ASN A 283 11.31 1.14 -7.24
CA ASN A 283 12.29 1.22 -6.16
C ASN A 283 13.27 2.38 -6.45
N SER A 284 13.42 3.39 -5.57
CA SER A 284 14.06 4.70 -5.89
C SER A 284 15.20 5.18 -4.94
N GLN A 285 16.35 5.63 -5.47
CA GLN A 285 17.42 6.40 -4.74
C GLN A 285 17.52 7.86 -5.19
N THR A 286 18.02 8.83 -4.40
CA THR A 286 18.20 10.26 -4.82
C THR A 286 19.65 10.79 -4.87
N GLY A 287 19.99 11.62 -5.87
CA GLY A 287 20.94 12.77 -5.74
C GLY A 287 22.43 12.66 -6.12
N ASP A 288 23.06 13.83 -6.39
CA ASP A 288 24.37 14.05 -7.06
C ASP A 288 25.65 13.75 -6.22
N ARG A 289 25.52 13.29 -4.97
CA ARG A 289 26.52 12.49 -4.25
C ARG A 289 25.76 11.30 -3.68
N HIS A 290 26.15 10.09 -4.05
CA HIS A 290 25.49 8.87 -3.59
C HIS A 290 25.38 8.86 -2.05
N THR A 291 24.15 8.77 -1.55
CA THR A 291 23.84 8.41 -0.16
C THR A 291 24.22 6.94 0.08
N GLN A 292 24.52 6.56 1.33
CA GLN A 292 24.66 5.16 1.72
C GLN A 292 23.31 4.46 1.96
N THR A 293 22.19 5.14 1.69
CA THR A 293 20.86 4.55 1.80
C THR A 293 20.65 3.40 0.80
N ASP A 294 20.27 2.25 1.35
CA ASP A 294 20.00 1.01 0.64
C ASP A 294 18.62 1.00 -0.04
N MET A 295 18.54 0.25 -1.14
CA MET A 295 17.27 -0.09 -1.79
C MET A 295 16.99 -1.57 -1.67
N GLY A 296 15.74 -1.94 -1.40
CA GLY A 296 15.38 -3.34 -1.21
C GLY A 296 16.24 -3.97 -0.11
N SER A 297 17.13 -4.89 -0.49
CA SER A 297 18.03 -5.59 0.42
C SER A 297 19.38 -4.87 0.67
N GLY A 298 19.66 -3.78 -0.04
CA GLY A 298 20.99 -3.16 -0.10
C GLY A 298 21.92 -3.78 -1.14
N GLU A 299 21.49 -4.87 -1.79
CA GLU A 299 22.30 -5.61 -2.75
C GLU A 299 21.81 -5.40 -4.19
N PHE A 300 22.74 -5.38 -5.14
CA PHE A 300 22.40 -5.29 -6.56
C PHE A 300 21.82 -6.61 -7.08
N ALA A 301 21.06 -6.53 -8.18
CA ALA A 301 20.40 -7.70 -8.79
C ALA A 301 21.35 -8.88 -9.11
N GLN A 302 22.64 -8.60 -9.36
CA GLN A 302 23.67 -9.62 -9.61
C GLN A 302 23.94 -10.53 -8.40
N ALA A 303 23.62 -10.08 -7.18
CA ALA A 303 23.72 -10.89 -5.98
C ALA A 303 22.75 -12.09 -6.00
N GLY A 304 21.73 -12.03 -6.86
CA GLY A 304 20.87 -13.15 -7.17
C GLY A 304 19.83 -13.44 -6.09
N ARG A 305 19.14 -14.57 -6.28
CA ARG A 305 18.04 -15.01 -5.42
C ARG A 305 18.52 -15.19 -3.98
N LEU A 306 17.68 -14.84 -3.00
CA LEU A 306 17.95 -14.83 -1.54
C LEU A 306 18.83 -13.69 -1.02
N THR A 307 19.39 -12.86 -1.90
CA THR A 307 20.26 -11.75 -1.51
C THR A 307 19.78 -10.44 -2.10
N ALA A 308 19.41 -10.42 -3.37
CA ALA A 308 18.78 -9.26 -4.00
C ALA A 308 17.28 -9.21 -3.66
N ALA A 309 16.75 -8.01 -3.42
CA ALA A 309 15.32 -7.79 -3.33
C ALA A 309 14.62 -8.02 -4.68
N TYR A 310 13.35 -8.42 -4.63
CA TYR A 310 12.56 -8.70 -5.82
C TYR A 310 11.07 -8.41 -5.61
N ILE A 311 10.37 -8.25 -6.74
CA ILE A 311 8.91 -8.37 -6.80
C ILE A 311 8.64 -9.47 -7.83
N ARG A 312 7.81 -10.44 -7.49
CA ARG A 312 7.58 -11.62 -8.35
C ARG A 312 6.10 -11.92 -8.56
N SER A 313 5.87 -12.81 -9.53
CA SER A 313 4.53 -13.29 -9.88
C SER A 313 3.56 -12.13 -10.18
N LEU A 314 4.06 -11.18 -10.97
CA LEU A 314 3.32 -10.00 -11.39
C LEU A 314 2.13 -10.43 -12.25
N GLN A 315 0.95 -9.93 -11.91
CA GLN A 315 -0.31 -10.23 -12.58
C GLN A 315 -1.10 -8.95 -12.77
N THR A 316 -1.78 -8.81 -13.90
CA THR A 316 -2.73 -7.72 -14.15
C THR A 316 -4.16 -8.23 -14.09
N VAL A 317 -5.08 -7.40 -13.61
CA VAL A 317 -6.52 -7.69 -13.60
C VAL A 317 -7.16 -7.10 -14.85
N CYS A 318 -7.88 -7.92 -15.61
CA CYS A 318 -8.64 -7.51 -16.79
C CYS A 318 -10.05 -8.11 -16.69
N TYR A 319 -11.09 -7.38 -17.14
CA TYR A 319 -12.42 -7.98 -17.29
C TYR A 319 -12.59 -8.58 -18.68
N LYS A 320 -13.14 -9.79 -18.77
CA LYS A 320 -13.57 -10.35 -20.05
C LYS A 320 -14.91 -9.73 -20.42
N PRO A 321 -15.09 -9.19 -21.65
CA PRO A 321 -16.41 -8.97 -22.19
C PRO A 321 -17.15 -10.31 -22.23
N LYS A 322 -18.37 -10.40 -21.68
CA LYS A 322 -19.27 -11.49 -22.04
C LYS A 322 -19.60 -11.30 -23.51
N LEU A 323 -19.13 -12.20 -24.37
CA LEU A 323 -19.68 -12.34 -25.73
C LEU A 323 -21.17 -12.63 -25.56
N GLN A 324 -22.03 -11.65 -25.86
CA GLN A 324 -23.44 -11.92 -26.13
C GLN A 324 -23.47 -12.65 -27.47
N LEU A 325 -23.77 -13.95 -27.44
CA LEU A 325 -24.09 -14.76 -28.62
C LEU A 325 -25.53 -14.50 -29.05
#